data_AF-A0A522B2Y5-F1
#
_entry.id   AF-A0A522B2Y5-F1
#
_cell.length_a   1.000
_cell.length_b   1.000
_cell.length_c   1.000
_cell.angle_alpha   90.00
_cell.angle_beta   90.00
_cell.angle_gamma   90.00
#
_symmetry.space_group_name_H-M   'P 1'
#
loop_
_entity.id
_entity.type
_entity.pdbx_description
1 polymer ?
#
loop_
_entity_poly.entity_id
_entity_poly.type
_entity_poly.pdbx_seq_one_letter_code
_entity_poly.pdbx_strand_id
1 'polypeptide(L)'
;MRSTLGLLLDRDGPDTLATLIEALADAAVIDTRVLMAHRFGRDELAWPTAEDRFASDLLLHDRIADPWLRALTASAAGSRVPIVLGGHTLVGPGLRLALRAPAADDEDPGSGQ
;
A
#
# COMPACT_ATOMS: atom_id res chain seq x y z
N MET A 1 -13.45 -4.32 -12.86
CA MET A 1 -13.21 -2.86 -12.87
C MET A 1 -11.95 -2.59 -13.67
N ARG A 2 -11.72 -1.39 -14.24
CA ARG A 2 -10.44 -1.07 -14.88
C ARG A 2 -9.70 -0.02 -14.04
N SER A 3 -8.42 -0.28 -13.78
CA SER A 3 -7.52 0.62 -13.06
C SER A 3 -6.27 0.81 -13.91
N THR A 4 -5.80 2.05 -14.08
CA THR A 4 -4.55 2.31 -14.82
C THR A 4 -3.37 1.62 -14.15
N LEU A 5 -3.25 1.73 -12.82
CA LEU A 5 -2.23 1.01 -12.06
C LEU A 5 -2.42 -0.51 -12.18
N GLY A 6 -3.68 -0.99 -12.15
CA GLY A 6 -3.98 -2.39 -12.40
C GLY A 6 -3.46 -2.91 -13.74
N LEU A 7 -3.61 -2.12 -14.82
CA LEU A 7 -3.11 -2.49 -16.15
C LEU A 7 -1.58 -2.54 -16.22
N LEU A 8 -0.89 -1.67 -15.47
CA LEU A 8 0.57 -1.71 -15.36
C LEU A 8 1.03 -2.95 -14.61
N LEU A 9 0.35 -3.30 -13.51
CA LEU A 9 0.67 -4.50 -12.71
C LEU A 9 0.34 -5.80 -13.44
N ASP A 10 -0.70 -5.83 -14.29
CA ASP A 10 -0.97 -6.98 -15.16
C ASP A 10 0.16 -7.19 -16.19
N ARG A 11 0.77 -6.10 -16.67
CA ARG A 11 1.88 -6.13 -17.63
C ARG A 11 3.20 -6.53 -16.98
N ASP A 12 3.52 -5.90 -15.85
CA ASP A 12 4.87 -5.93 -15.27
C ASP A 12 4.98 -6.84 -14.04
N GLY A 13 3.85 -7.25 -13.45
CA GLY A 13 3.79 -8.04 -12.23
C GLY A 13 3.49 -7.19 -10.98
N PRO A 14 2.88 -7.79 -9.94
CA PRO A 14 2.54 -7.10 -8.69
C PRO A 14 3.77 -6.62 -7.90
N ASP A 15 4.92 -7.28 -8.06
CA ASP A 15 6.18 -6.98 -7.41
C ASP A 15 6.83 -5.67 -7.88
N THR A 16 6.36 -5.12 -9.00
CA THR A 16 6.87 -3.86 -9.57
C THR A 16 6.23 -2.60 -9.01
N LEU A 17 5.26 -2.74 -8.09
CA LEU A 17 4.51 -1.62 -7.53
C LEU A 17 5.41 -0.51 -6.96
N ALA A 18 6.38 -0.85 -6.10
CA ALA A 18 7.28 0.13 -5.51
C ALA A 18 8.06 0.91 -6.56
N THR A 19 8.67 0.22 -7.53
CA THR A 19 9.42 0.87 -8.61
C THR A 19 8.55 1.83 -9.41
N LEU A 20 7.30 1.45 -9.69
CA LEU A 20 6.35 2.32 -10.38
C LEU A 20 6.03 3.57 -9.56
N ILE A 21 5.80 3.43 -8.25
CA ILE A 21 5.44 4.54 -7.38
C ILE A 21 6.65 5.46 -7.14
N GLU A 22 7.83 4.92 -6.86
CA GLU A 22 9.07 5.66 -6.66
C GLU A 22 9.43 6.55 -7.86
N ALA A 23 9.06 6.14 -9.07
CA ALA A 23 9.28 6.92 -10.29
C ALA A 23 8.25 8.06 -10.49
N LEU A 24 7.10 8.01 -9.80
CA LEU A 24 5.95 8.87 -10.07
C LEU A 24 5.57 9.80 -8.92
N ALA A 25 5.94 9.49 -7.68
CA ALA A 25 5.52 10.24 -6.50
C ALA A 25 6.50 10.10 -5.32
N ASP A 26 6.52 11.10 -4.44
CA ASP A 26 7.28 11.08 -3.19
C ASP A 26 6.57 10.30 -2.06
N ALA A 27 5.30 9.96 -2.24
CA ALA A 27 4.49 9.08 -1.40
C ALA A 27 3.21 8.67 -2.15
N ALA A 28 2.61 7.54 -1.77
CA ALA A 28 1.34 7.10 -2.34
C ALA A 28 0.36 6.57 -1.30
N VAL A 29 -0.92 6.82 -1.52
CA VAL A 29 -2.01 6.14 -0.84
C VAL A 29 -2.85 5.42 -1.89
N ILE A 30 -2.93 4.10 -1.78
CA ILE A 30 -3.46 3.24 -2.83
C ILE A 30 -4.66 2.49 -2.30
N ASP A 31 -5.81 2.71 -2.94
CA ASP A 31 -7.01 1.91 -2.73
C ASP A 31 -6.82 0.52 -3.39
N THR A 32 -6.37 -0.45 -2.62
CA THR A 32 -6.11 -1.82 -3.06
C THR A 32 -7.39 -2.55 -3.46
N ARG A 33 -8.59 -2.09 -3.04
CA ARG A 33 -9.86 -2.73 -3.43
C ARG A 33 -10.14 -2.49 -4.90
N VAL A 34 -9.72 -1.34 -5.43
CA VAL A 34 -9.77 -1.06 -6.87
C VAL A 34 -8.86 -2.02 -7.66
N LEU A 35 -7.68 -2.34 -7.13
CA LEU A 35 -6.75 -3.28 -7.75
C LEU A 35 -7.27 -4.72 -7.67
N MET A 36 -7.86 -5.13 -6.55
CA MET A 36 -8.53 -6.44 -6.42
C MET A 36 -9.74 -6.54 -7.37
N ALA A 37 -10.57 -5.50 -7.45
CA ALA A 37 -11.70 -5.44 -8.37
C ALA A 37 -11.29 -5.46 -9.86
N HIS A 38 -10.05 -5.03 -10.14
CA HIS A 38 -9.44 -5.14 -11.46
C HIS A 38 -8.99 -6.58 -11.73
N ARG A 39 -8.23 -7.16 -10.81
CA ARG A 39 -7.57 -8.47 -10.96
C ARG A 39 -8.53 -9.67 -10.88
N PHE A 40 -9.45 -9.64 -9.92
CA PHE A 40 -10.32 -10.77 -9.55
C PHE A 40 -11.79 -10.55 -9.98
N GLY A 41 -12.11 -9.40 -10.53
CA GLY A 41 -13.48 -9.02 -10.87
C GLY A 41 -14.20 -8.33 -9.71
N ARG A 42 -15.46 -7.91 -9.94
CA ARG A 42 -16.20 -7.07 -8.98
C ARG A 42 -16.83 -7.84 -7.82
N ASP A 43 -16.88 -9.17 -7.91
CA ASP A 43 -17.44 -10.01 -6.87
C ASP A 43 -16.39 -10.25 -5.78
N GLU A 44 -16.63 -9.70 -4.59
CA GLU A 44 -15.71 -9.78 -3.46
C GLU A 44 -15.54 -11.20 -2.91
N LEU A 45 -16.46 -12.12 -3.24
CA LEU A 45 -16.32 -13.53 -2.87
C LEU A 45 -15.14 -14.20 -3.57
N ALA A 46 -14.70 -13.65 -4.71
CA ALA A 46 -13.53 -14.14 -5.46
C ALA A 46 -12.21 -13.48 -5.03
N TRP A 47 -12.25 -12.55 -4.08
CA TRP A 47 -11.05 -11.82 -3.62
C TRP A 47 -10.27 -12.61 -2.57
N PRO A 48 -9.00 -12.25 -2.31
CA PRO A 48 -8.27 -12.71 -1.12
C PRO A 48 -9.09 -12.51 0.15
N THR A 49 -8.88 -13.38 1.13
CA THR A 49 -9.67 -13.42 2.37
C THR A 49 -9.64 -12.08 3.11
N ALA A 50 -10.61 -11.85 4.00
CA ALA A 50 -10.59 -10.65 4.84
C ALA A 50 -9.29 -10.54 5.67
N GLU A 51 -8.73 -11.66 6.12
CA GLU A 51 -7.47 -11.74 6.85
C GLU A 51 -6.29 -11.31 5.97
N ASP A 52 -6.18 -11.87 4.75
CA ASP A 52 -5.13 -11.50 3.80
C ASP A 52 -5.20 -10.01 3.43
N ARG A 53 -6.41 -9.49 3.22
CA ARG A 53 -6.63 -8.07 2.91
C ARG A 53 -6.23 -7.17 4.09
N PHE A 54 -6.57 -7.57 5.31
CA PHE A 54 -6.19 -6.81 6.50
C PHE A 54 -4.68 -6.86 6.75
N ALA A 55 -4.04 -8.02 6.55
CA ALA A 55 -2.58 -8.13 6.58
C ALA A 55 -1.91 -7.25 5.53
N SER A 56 -2.49 -7.15 4.32
CA SER A 56 -2.01 -6.22 3.28
C SER A 56 -2.11 -4.76 3.70
N ASP A 57 -3.20 -4.34 4.36
CA ASP A 57 -3.37 -2.96 4.82
C ASP A 57 -2.32 -2.57 5.88
N LEU A 58 -1.81 -3.56 6.61
CA LEU A 58 -0.76 -3.42 7.62
C LEU A 58 0.66 -3.70 7.07
N LEU A 59 0.81 -3.93 5.77
CA LEU A 59 2.07 -4.29 5.11
C LEU A 59 2.71 -5.61 5.62
N LEU A 60 1.93 -6.48 6.25
CA LEU A 60 2.36 -7.76 6.82
C LEU A 60 2.38 -8.88 5.76
N HIS A 61 3.16 -8.70 4.70
CA HIS A 61 3.20 -9.59 3.54
C HIS A 61 3.46 -11.07 3.88
N ASP A 62 4.30 -11.36 4.88
CA ASP A 62 4.59 -12.74 5.32
C ASP A 62 3.36 -13.52 5.84
N ARG A 63 2.27 -12.82 6.17
CA ARG A 63 1.01 -13.43 6.65
C ARG A 63 -0.05 -13.62 5.57
N ILE A 64 0.24 -13.24 4.33
CA ILE A 64 -0.73 -13.24 3.24
C ILE A 64 -0.64 -14.56 2.47
N ALA A 65 -1.74 -15.31 2.40
CA ALA A 65 -1.79 -16.57 1.68
C ALA A 65 -1.87 -16.36 0.15
N ASP A 66 -2.69 -15.41 -0.33
CA ASP A 66 -2.80 -15.12 -1.77
C ASP A 66 -1.46 -14.62 -2.36
N PRO A 67 -0.90 -15.28 -3.39
CA PRO A 67 0.43 -14.95 -3.90
C PRO A 67 0.49 -13.59 -4.59
N TRP A 68 -0.58 -13.17 -5.27
CA TRP A 68 -0.60 -11.89 -5.97
C TRP A 68 -0.62 -10.73 -4.99
N LEU A 69 -1.49 -10.81 -3.98
CA LEU A 69 -1.58 -9.82 -2.91
C LEU A 69 -0.29 -9.79 -2.08
N ARG A 70 0.28 -10.96 -1.76
CA ARG A 70 1.56 -11.06 -1.04
C ARG A 70 2.68 -10.31 -1.76
N ALA A 71 2.85 -10.54 -3.07
CA ALA A 71 3.88 -9.88 -3.86
C ALA A 71 3.66 -8.36 -3.96
N LEU A 72 2.40 -7.94 -4.15
CA LEU A 72 2.01 -6.53 -4.15
C LEU A 72 2.37 -5.85 -2.81
N THR A 73 1.99 -6.48 -1.69
CA THR A 73 2.25 -5.97 -0.35
C THR A 73 3.75 -5.96 -0.03
N ALA A 74 4.49 -7.00 -0.42
CA ALA A 74 5.93 -7.07 -0.21
C ALA A 74 6.65 -5.95 -0.99
N SER A 75 6.22 -5.68 -2.22
CA SER A 75 6.72 -4.56 -3.01
C SER A 75 6.46 -3.23 -2.29
N ALA A 76 5.21 -2.96 -1.90
CA ALA A 76 4.86 -1.74 -1.17
C ALA A 76 5.67 -1.56 0.13
N ALA A 77 5.85 -2.64 0.91
CA ALA A 77 6.60 -2.63 2.16
C ALA A 77 8.10 -2.35 1.95
N GLY A 78 8.65 -2.75 0.81
CA GLY A 78 10.06 -2.53 0.44
C GLY A 78 10.34 -1.19 -0.24
N SER A 79 9.32 -0.36 -0.45
CA SER A 79 9.45 0.94 -1.13
C SER A 79 10.32 1.93 -0.37
N ARG A 80 11.10 2.72 -1.11
CA ARG A 80 11.91 3.84 -0.58
C ARG A 80 11.07 5.06 -0.24
N VAL A 81 9.89 5.19 -0.86
CA VAL A 81 8.92 6.23 -0.55
C VAL A 81 7.74 5.64 0.25
N PRO A 82 7.08 6.42 1.13
CA PRO A 82 5.94 5.90 1.89
C PRO A 82 4.80 5.45 0.98
N ILE A 83 4.35 4.20 1.14
CA ILE A 83 3.16 3.66 0.46
C ILE A 83 2.19 3.15 1.51
N VAL A 84 0.98 3.71 1.50
CA VAL A 84 -0.14 3.23 2.32
C VAL A 84 -1.09 2.43 1.44
N LEU A 85 -1.31 1.17 1.79
CA LEU A 85 -2.29 0.29 1.16
C LEU A 85 -3.58 0.30 1.99
N GLY A 86 -4.74 0.33 1.33
CA GLY A 86 -6.01 0.32 2.06
C GLY A 86 -7.23 0.25 1.16
N GLY A 87 -8.41 0.32 1.77
CA GLY A 87 -9.64 0.66 1.05
C GLY A 87 -9.95 2.15 1.16
N HIS A 88 -10.99 2.59 0.45
CA HIS A 88 -11.49 3.97 0.47
C HIS A 88 -11.66 4.58 1.88
N THR A 89 -11.99 3.77 2.87
CA THR A 89 -12.14 4.18 4.29
C THR A 89 -10.83 4.39 5.03
N LEU A 90 -9.68 3.91 4.51
CA LEU A 90 -8.35 4.17 5.07
C LEU A 90 -7.72 5.43 4.47
N VAL A 91 -7.99 5.70 3.18
CA VAL A 91 -7.41 6.83 2.44
C VAL A 91 -7.95 8.20 2.89
N GLY A 92 -9.17 8.26 3.44
CA GLY A 92 -9.77 9.52 3.91
C GLY A 92 -9.45 9.89 5.37
N PRO A 93 -10.03 9.22 6.38
CA PRO A 93 -9.79 9.53 7.79
C PRO A 93 -8.43 9.09 8.33
N GLY A 94 -7.88 7.98 7.82
CA GLY A 94 -6.66 7.34 8.35
C GLY A 94 -5.39 8.17 8.11
N LEU A 95 -5.24 8.74 6.92
CA LEU A 95 -4.12 9.63 6.58
C LEU A 95 -4.08 10.86 7.51
N ARG A 96 -5.24 11.42 7.85
CA ARG A 96 -5.33 12.59 8.75
C ARG A 96 -4.88 12.26 10.18
N LEU A 97 -5.03 11.01 10.63
CA LEU A 97 -4.57 10.56 11.94
C LEU A 97 -3.07 10.26 11.95
N ALA A 98 -2.54 9.66 10.87
CA ALA A 98 -1.11 9.42 10.72
C ALA A 98 -0.30 10.72 10.66
N LEU A 99 -0.80 11.73 9.96
CA LEU A 99 -0.20 13.08 9.90
C LEU A 99 -0.33 13.89 11.20
N ARG A 100 -1.02 13.37 12.22
CA ARG A 100 -1.22 14.04 13.52
C ARG A 100 -0.40 13.41 14.64
N ALA A 101 0.32 12.31 14.39
CA ALA A 101 1.34 11.85 15.31
C ALA A 101 2.46 12.89 15.32
N PRO A 102 2.89 13.40 16.49
CA PRO A 102 4.03 14.30 16.54
C PRO A 102 5.23 13.59 15.92
N ALA A 103 5.96 14.29 15.05
CA ALA A 103 7.32 13.88 14.69
C ALA A 103 8.05 13.61 16.00
N ALA A 104 8.69 12.45 16.11
CA ALA A 104 9.61 12.22 17.22
C ALA A 104 10.57 13.41 17.23
N ASP A 105 10.58 14.16 18.33
CA ASP A 105 11.40 15.34 18.50
C ASP A 105 12.85 14.94 18.18
N ASP A 106 13.40 15.50 17.11
CA ASP A 106 14.85 15.50 16.91
C ASP A 106 15.42 16.35 18.06
N GLU A 107 16.03 15.67 19.03
CA GLU A 107 16.86 16.32 20.04
C GLU A 107 17.94 17.14 19.34
N ASP A 108 17.86 18.46 19.46
CA ASP A 108 18.90 19.41 19.09
C ASP A 108 20.14 19.18 19.99
N PRO A 109 21.27 18.67 19.48
CA PRO A 109 22.48 18.60 20.27
C PRO A 109 23.23 19.93 20.14
N GLY A 110 22.92 20.84 21.05
CA GLY A 110 23.96 21.64 21.70
C GLY A 110 24.29 22.99 21.04
N SER A 111 23.63 24.03 21.54
CA SER A 111 24.28 25.32 21.75
C SER A 111 25.00 25.30 23.11
N GLY A 112 26.32 25.53 23.14
CA GLY A 112 26.98 26.01 24.37
C GLY A 112 28.36 25.44 24.68
N GLN A 113 29.41 25.96 24.04
CA GLN A 113 30.48 26.77 24.67
C GLN A 113 31.60 27.06 23.66
#